data_AF-A0A661R289-F1
#
_entry.id   AF-A0A661R289-F1
#
_cell.length_a   1.000
_cell.length_b   1.000
_cell.length_c   1.000
_cell.angle_alpha   90.00
_cell.angle_beta   90.00
_cell.angle_gamma   90.00
#
_symmetry.space_group_name_H-M   'P 1'
#
loop_
_entity.id
_entity.type
_entity.pdbx_description
1 polymer ?
#
loop_
_entity_poly.entity_id
_entity_poly.type
_entity_poly.pdbx_seq_one_letter_code
_entity_poly.pdbx_strand_id
1 'polypeptide(L)'
;MTLQMVKPQQRQEPRTHLHFSYSQLSTFLICPMKYAHNYVWGTPYETKPVALPFGKAIHKAAEAYYRNLKETGEIIPVDEVIATFEFAFMEETGKTDIELTFKNGENLESLRDQGIELLKLFHAEIKPQKIVAVEFPFSVKVPDIINGNGDLPIKLEGYFDLIESDSDGAYAVVELKTSAQRFSSLRLEYDNQATSYSYAMSKMKVATSENSCLVRYDVLLRTKKPAFEHYFVTRTKADHERLVHLINEVLRAIENRIFYRQTGWQCGDCQFKKACFS
;
A
#
# COMPACT_ATOMS: atom_id res chain seq x y z
N MET A 1 14.56 -21.04 13.53
CA MET A 1 13.19 -21.52 13.28
C MET A 1 12.84 -21.11 11.86
N THR A 2 12.87 -22.04 10.92
CA THR A 2 12.72 -21.75 9.49
C THR A 2 11.28 -21.32 9.24
N LEU A 3 11.07 -20.12 8.70
CA LEU A 3 9.77 -19.67 8.18
C LEU A 3 9.22 -20.78 7.29
N GLN A 4 8.13 -21.43 7.70
CA GLN A 4 7.36 -22.27 6.78
C GLN A 4 6.72 -21.31 5.78
N MET A 5 7.44 -21.11 4.68
CA MET A 5 7.02 -20.26 3.57
C MET A 5 5.77 -20.86 2.96
N VAL A 6 4.62 -20.26 3.26
CA VAL A 6 3.43 -20.44 2.43
C VAL A 6 3.79 -19.91 1.05
N LYS A 7 3.67 -20.76 0.02
CA LYS A 7 4.01 -20.39 -1.36
C LYS A 7 3.23 -19.13 -1.76
N PRO A 8 3.86 -18.15 -2.44
CA PRO A 8 3.17 -16.96 -2.91
C PRO A 8 2.13 -17.37 -3.94
N GLN A 9 0.85 -17.18 -3.59
CA GLN A 9 -0.26 -17.38 -4.52
C GLN A 9 -0.33 -16.14 -5.42
N GLN A 10 -0.20 -16.36 -6.72
CA GLN A 10 -0.37 -15.30 -7.73
C GLN A 10 -1.74 -14.64 -7.58
N ARG A 11 -1.82 -13.35 -7.94
CA ARG A 11 -2.92 -12.39 -7.74
C ARG A 11 -4.25 -12.75 -8.45
N GLN A 12 -4.52 -14.01 -8.78
CA GLN A 12 -5.58 -14.43 -9.72
C GLN A 12 -6.64 -15.40 -9.17
N GLU A 13 -6.53 -15.93 -7.94
CA GLU A 13 -7.65 -16.71 -7.38
C GLU A 13 -8.68 -15.78 -6.72
N PRO A 14 -9.98 -15.92 -7.05
CA PRO A 14 -11.03 -15.19 -6.34
C PRO A 14 -10.98 -15.57 -4.86
N ARG A 15 -10.82 -14.57 -3.98
CA ARG A 15 -10.73 -14.80 -2.54
C ARG A 15 -12.01 -15.49 -2.07
N THR A 16 -11.87 -16.68 -1.51
CA THR A 16 -12.98 -17.54 -1.07
C THR A 16 -13.55 -17.13 0.30
N HIS A 17 -13.00 -16.08 0.91
CA HIS A 17 -13.43 -15.56 2.21
C HIS A 17 -13.48 -14.03 2.25
N LEU A 18 -14.32 -13.50 3.14
CA LEU A 18 -14.39 -12.08 3.44
C LEU A 18 -13.10 -11.62 4.13
N HIS A 19 -12.55 -10.51 3.66
CA HIS A 19 -11.34 -9.90 4.22
C HIS A 19 -11.52 -8.41 4.43
N PHE A 20 -10.70 -7.86 5.32
CA PHE A 20 -10.53 -6.43 5.52
C PHE A 20 -9.09 -6.05 5.24
N SER A 21 -8.83 -4.88 4.67
CA SER A 21 -7.48 -4.41 4.32
C SER A 21 -7.24 -2.99 4.80
N TYR A 22 -5.97 -2.59 4.90
CA TYR A 22 -5.63 -1.19 5.18
C TYR A 22 -6.24 -0.24 4.14
N SER A 23 -6.25 -0.59 2.85
CA SER A 23 -6.86 0.25 1.80
C SER A 23 -8.36 0.44 1.99
N GLN A 24 -9.06 -0.60 2.45
CA GLN A 24 -10.47 -0.52 2.84
C GLN A 24 -10.66 0.39 4.07
N LEU A 25 -9.86 0.20 5.12
CA LEU A 25 -9.88 1.07 6.30
C LEU A 25 -9.65 2.54 5.92
N SER A 26 -8.58 2.82 5.18
CA SER A 26 -8.24 4.17 4.72
C SER A 26 -9.36 4.78 3.90
N THR A 27 -9.99 4.01 3.00
CA THR A 27 -11.11 4.50 2.18
C THR A 27 -12.32 4.86 3.05
N PHE A 28 -12.67 4.04 4.03
CA PHE A 28 -13.77 4.33 4.96
C PHE A 28 -13.50 5.59 5.77
N LEU A 29 -12.29 5.73 6.33
CA LEU A 29 -11.90 6.90 7.12
C LEU A 29 -11.87 8.19 6.29
N ILE A 30 -11.53 8.12 5.00
CA ILE A 30 -11.59 9.27 4.09
C ILE A 30 -13.04 9.64 3.78
N CYS A 31 -13.88 8.67 3.42
CA CYS A 31 -15.30 8.89 3.14
C CYS A 31 -16.09 7.57 3.15
N PRO A 32 -16.99 7.34 4.11
CA PRO A 32 -17.81 6.13 4.16
C PRO A 32 -18.70 5.93 2.92
N MET A 33 -19.21 7.01 2.31
CA MET A 33 -19.94 6.91 1.04
C MET A 33 -19.05 6.38 -0.10
N LYS A 34 -17.77 6.79 -0.17
CA LYS A 34 -16.82 6.24 -1.15
C LYS A 34 -16.58 4.75 -0.91
N TYR A 35 -16.48 4.34 0.36
CA TYR A 35 -16.37 2.94 0.73
C TYR A 35 -17.58 2.14 0.24
N ALA A 36 -18.79 2.63 0.44
CA ALA A 36 -20.02 1.98 -0.01
C ALA A 36 -20.05 1.77 -1.52
N HIS A 37 -19.81 2.82 -2.31
CA HIS A 37 -19.74 2.70 -3.78
C HIS A 37 -18.69 1.67 -4.23
N ASN A 38 -17.49 1.71 -3.65
CA ASN A 38 -16.38 0.87 -4.10
C ASN A 38 -16.52 -0.59 -3.68
N TYR A 39 -16.84 -0.84 -2.40
CA TYR A 39 -16.70 -2.16 -1.79
C TYR A 39 -18.04 -2.85 -1.47
N VAL A 40 -19.15 -2.10 -1.39
CA VAL A 40 -20.46 -2.66 -1.03
C VAL A 40 -21.36 -2.76 -2.27
N TRP A 41 -21.46 -1.67 -3.04
CA TRP A 41 -22.36 -1.60 -4.20
C TRP A 41 -21.67 -1.99 -5.50
N GLY A 42 -20.33 -2.00 -5.55
CA GLY A 42 -19.59 -2.30 -6.77
C GLY A 42 -19.91 -1.31 -7.90
N THR A 43 -20.13 -0.04 -7.55
CA THR A 43 -20.41 1.01 -8.52
C THR A 43 -19.23 1.11 -9.51
N PRO A 44 -19.48 1.10 -10.83
CA PRO A 44 -18.41 1.31 -11.80
C PRO A 44 -17.72 2.66 -11.61
N TYR A 45 -16.42 2.72 -11.91
CA TYR A 45 -15.68 3.97 -11.82
C TYR A 45 -16.09 4.88 -12.97
N GLU A 46 -16.42 6.12 -12.65
CA GLU A 46 -16.70 7.15 -13.66
C GLU A 46 -15.42 7.66 -14.31
N THR A 47 -14.36 7.76 -13.50
CA THR A 47 -13.03 8.21 -13.91
C THR A 47 -11.96 7.47 -13.10
N LYS A 48 -10.72 7.44 -13.60
CA LYS A 48 -9.57 6.88 -12.90
C LYS A 48 -8.43 7.92 -12.87
N PRO A 49 -8.03 8.43 -11.69
CA PRO A 49 -6.87 9.31 -11.58
C PRO A 49 -5.62 8.59 -12.07
N VAL A 50 -4.88 9.21 -13.00
CA VAL A 50 -3.68 8.64 -13.63
C VAL A 50 -2.56 8.34 -12.61
N ALA A 51 -2.60 8.97 -11.44
CA ALA A 51 -1.71 8.68 -10.32
C ALA A 51 -1.79 7.22 -9.84
N LEU A 52 -2.93 6.54 -10.02
CA LEU A 52 -3.10 5.12 -9.66
C LEU A 52 -2.33 4.18 -10.63
N PRO A 53 -2.56 4.24 -11.97
CA PRO A 53 -1.69 3.59 -12.96
C PRO A 53 -0.20 3.87 -12.75
N PHE A 54 0.14 5.15 -12.55
CA PHE A 54 1.53 5.59 -12.39
C PHE A 54 2.20 4.91 -11.18
N GLY A 55 1.59 5.00 -10.00
CA GLY A 55 2.12 4.37 -8.80
C GLY A 55 2.25 2.86 -8.97
N LYS A 56 1.25 2.19 -9.56
CA LYS A 56 1.28 0.74 -9.80
C LYS A 56 2.44 0.33 -10.71
N ALA A 57 2.73 1.10 -11.75
CA ALA A 57 3.85 0.85 -12.65
C ALA A 57 5.21 1.03 -11.95
N ILE A 58 5.34 2.05 -11.08
CA ILE A 58 6.56 2.25 -10.27
C ILE A 58 6.80 1.07 -9.32
N HIS A 59 5.77 0.61 -8.60
CA HIS A 59 5.88 -0.58 -7.75
C HIS A 59 6.26 -1.82 -8.57
N LYS A 60 5.71 -1.99 -9.78
CA LYS A 60 6.05 -3.13 -10.64
C LYS A 60 7.52 -3.14 -11.05
N ALA A 61 8.08 -1.97 -11.36
CA ALA A 61 9.49 -1.83 -11.70
C ALA A 61 10.41 -2.11 -10.48
N ALA A 62 10.06 -1.58 -9.30
CA ALA A 62 10.79 -1.87 -8.07
C ALA A 62 10.69 -3.35 -7.67
N GLU A 63 9.53 -3.99 -7.85
CA GLU A 63 9.32 -5.42 -7.65
C GLU A 63 10.29 -6.23 -8.53
N ALA A 64 10.40 -5.90 -9.82
CA ALA A 64 11.32 -6.57 -10.73
C ALA A 64 12.79 -6.44 -10.28
N TYR A 65 13.20 -5.25 -9.85
CA TYR A 65 14.51 -5.00 -9.26
C TYR A 65 14.77 -5.90 -8.04
N TYR A 66 13.85 -5.89 -7.06
CA TYR A 66 14.04 -6.64 -5.83
C TYR A 66 13.99 -8.16 -6.02
N ARG A 67 13.12 -8.66 -6.92
CA ARG A 67 13.05 -10.09 -7.23
C ARG A 67 14.34 -10.60 -7.84
N ASN A 68 14.87 -9.90 -8.86
CA ASN A 68 16.13 -10.29 -9.47
C ASN A 68 17.26 -10.29 -8.44
N LEU A 69 17.41 -9.20 -7.68
CA LEU A 69 18.45 -9.11 -6.65
C LEU A 69 18.34 -10.24 -5.61
N LYS A 70 17.12 -10.61 -5.22
CA LYS A 70 16.89 -11.72 -4.29
C LYS A 70 17.22 -13.09 -4.89
N GLU A 71 16.92 -13.31 -6.16
CA GLU A 71 17.01 -14.62 -6.82
C GLU A 71 18.41 -14.91 -7.36
N THR A 72 19.08 -13.91 -7.91
CA THR A 72 20.39 -14.06 -8.58
C THR A 72 21.53 -13.42 -7.80
N GLY A 73 21.24 -12.49 -6.89
CA GLY A 73 22.25 -11.67 -6.22
C GLY A 73 22.75 -10.50 -7.08
N GLU A 74 22.19 -10.30 -8.28
CA GLU A 74 22.62 -9.28 -9.22
C GLU A 74 21.63 -8.12 -9.32
N ILE A 75 22.14 -6.92 -9.51
CA ILE A 75 21.32 -5.73 -9.78
C ILE A 75 21.05 -5.66 -11.28
N ILE A 76 19.77 -5.67 -11.68
CA ILE A 76 19.40 -5.45 -13.09
C ILE A 76 19.81 -4.06 -13.57
N PRO A 77 20.18 -3.90 -14.86
CA PRO A 77 20.40 -2.60 -15.47
C PRO A 77 19.20 -1.65 -15.27
N VAL A 78 19.49 -0.37 -15.11
CA VAL A 78 18.44 0.66 -14.94
C VAL A 78 17.47 0.69 -16.12
N ASP A 79 17.94 0.40 -17.32
CA ASP A 79 17.11 0.36 -18.53
C ASP A 79 16.06 -0.76 -18.49
N GLU A 80 16.34 -1.89 -17.83
CA GLU A 80 15.37 -2.97 -17.64
C GLU A 80 14.29 -2.60 -16.60
N VAL A 81 14.68 -1.89 -15.54
CA VAL A 81 13.75 -1.31 -14.56
C VAL A 81 12.80 -0.32 -15.26
N ILE A 82 13.36 0.57 -16.08
CA ILE A 82 12.59 1.53 -16.87
C ILE A 82 11.66 0.83 -17.86
N ALA A 83 12.14 -0.15 -18.61
CA ALA A 83 11.32 -0.91 -19.55
C ALA A 83 10.13 -1.60 -18.86
N THR A 84 10.34 -2.15 -17.66
CA THR A 84 9.28 -2.74 -16.84
C THR A 84 8.21 -1.70 -16.48
N PHE A 85 8.62 -0.49 -16.07
CA PHE A 85 7.71 0.61 -15.78
C PHE A 85 6.92 1.04 -17.01
N GLU A 86 7.60 1.27 -18.13
CA GLU A 86 6.96 1.75 -19.36
C GLU A 86 5.91 0.78 -19.86
N PHE A 87 6.24 -0.52 -19.87
CA PHE A 87 5.31 -1.57 -20.23
C PHE A 87 4.10 -1.58 -19.30
N ALA A 88 4.32 -1.60 -17.97
CA ALA A 88 3.23 -1.61 -16.99
C ALA A 88 2.37 -0.34 -17.05
N PHE A 89 2.98 0.82 -17.28
CA PHE A 89 2.28 2.09 -17.37
C PHE A 89 1.43 2.17 -18.64
N MET A 90 1.97 1.70 -19.77
CA MET A 90 1.23 1.58 -21.03
C MET A 90 0.04 0.62 -20.88
N GLU A 91 0.22 -0.55 -20.25
CA GLU A 91 -0.88 -1.49 -20.04
C GLU A 91 -1.98 -0.91 -19.14
N GLU A 92 -1.62 -0.24 -18.04
CA GLU A 92 -2.60 0.33 -17.10
C GLU A 92 -3.36 1.55 -17.67
N THR A 93 -2.78 2.25 -18.64
CA THR A 93 -3.36 3.44 -19.26
C THR A 93 -4.04 3.16 -20.61
N GLY A 94 -3.63 2.10 -21.32
CA GLY A 94 -4.20 1.68 -22.60
C GLY A 94 -5.39 0.72 -22.49
N LYS A 95 -5.55 0.00 -21.36
CA LYS A 95 -6.62 -1.00 -21.16
C LYS A 95 -7.85 -0.47 -20.44
N THR A 96 -8.26 0.77 -20.67
CA THR A 96 -9.36 1.38 -19.89
C THR A 96 -10.41 2.05 -20.76
N ASP A 97 -11.64 1.53 -20.71
CA ASP A 97 -12.84 2.24 -21.19
C ASP A 97 -13.24 3.39 -20.24
N ILE A 98 -12.58 3.48 -19.08
CA ILE A 98 -12.80 4.52 -18.07
C ILE A 98 -11.86 5.69 -18.35
N GLU A 99 -12.43 6.90 -18.40
CA GLU A 99 -11.71 8.15 -18.62
C GLU A 99 -10.62 8.37 -17.57
N LEU A 100 -9.40 8.67 -18.02
CA LEU A 100 -8.29 9.05 -17.14
C LEU A 100 -8.35 10.52 -16.78
N THR A 101 -8.20 10.83 -15.49
CA THR A 101 -8.09 12.22 -15.00
C THR A 101 -6.66 12.56 -14.62
N PHE A 102 -6.27 13.80 -14.92
CA PHE A 102 -4.92 14.33 -14.77
C PHE A 102 -4.94 15.55 -13.85
N LYS A 103 -3.87 15.78 -13.09
CA LYS A 103 -3.70 17.08 -12.43
C LYS A 103 -3.26 18.14 -13.44
N ASN A 104 -3.44 19.40 -13.08
CA ASN A 104 -3.07 20.52 -13.96
C ASN A 104 -1.63 20.41 -14.45
N GLY A 105 -1.45 20.35 -15.77
CA GLY A 105 -0.15 20.25 -16.43
C GLY A 105 0.42 18.83 -16.56
N GLU A 106 -0.24 17.80 -16.03
CA GLU A 106 0.14 16.40 -16.26
C GLU A 106 -0.49 15.88 -17.56
N ASN A 107 0.26 15.04 -18.27
CA ASN A 107 -0.20 14.20 -19.38
C ASN A 107 0.58 12.88 -19.37
N LEU A 108 0.26 11.92 -20.24
CA LEU A 108 0.91 10.61 -20.23
C LEU A 108 2.42 10.68 -20.49
N GLU A 109 2.87 11.55 -21.39
CA GLU A 109 4.28 11.72 -21.74
C GLU A 109 5.09 12.30 -20.57
N SER A 110 4.65 13.43 -20.02
CA SER A 110 5.28 14.06 -18.85
C SER A 110 5.30 13.14 -17.61
N LEU A 111 4.27 12.32 -17.41
CA LEU A 111 4.25 11.32 -16.35
C LEU A 111 5.22 10.17 -16.62
N ARG A 112 5.32 9.70 -17.87
CA ARG A 112 6.31 8.68 -18.25
C ARG A 112 7.72 9.20 -17.97
N ASP A 113 8.05 10.41 -18.43
CA ASP A 113 9.37 11.02 -18.22
C ASP A 113 9.68 11.18 -16.73
N GLN A 114 8.71 11.66 -15.95
CA GLN A 114 8.83 11.73 -14.49
C GLN A 114 9.08 10.36 -13.86
N GLY A 115 8.40 9.31 -14.32
CA GLY A 115 8.62 7.94 -13.84
C GLY A 115 10.03 7.44 -14.13
N ILE A 116 10.56 7.72 -15.33
CA ILE A 116 11.94 7.40 -15.71
C ILE A 116 12.95 8.09 -14.79
N GLU A 117 12.76 9.39 -14.52
CA GLU A 117 13.63 10.14 -13.60
C GLU A 117 13.62 9.54 -12.18
N LEU A 118 12.44 9.20 -11.66
CA LEU A 118 12.30 8.59 -10.35
C LEU A 118 12.96 7.21 -10.27
N LEU A 119 12.88 6.41 -11.34
CA LEU A 119 13.48 5.06 -11.35
C LEU A 119 14.99 5.10 -11.50
N LYS A 120 15.54 6.08 -12.24
CA LYS A 120 16.98 6.33 -12.27
C LYS A 120 17.49 6.70 -10.87
N LEU A 121 16.75 7.57 -10.18
CA LEU A 121 17.08 7.98 -8.81
C LEU A 121 17.00 6.79 -7.84
N PHE A 122 15.89 6.05 -7.89
CA PHE A 122 15.70 4.82 -7.11
C PHE A 122 16.86 3.84 -7.33
N HIS A 123 17.21 3.53 -8.59
CA HIS A 123 18.27 2.58 -8.92
C HIS A 123 19.65 3.00 -8.40
N ALA A 124 19.98 4.29 -8.51
CA ALA A 124 21.25 4.82 -8.06
C ALA A 124 21.38 4.80 -6.52
N GLU A 125 20.32 5.18 -5.82
CA GLU A 125 20.35 5.47 -4.38
C GLU A 125 19.94 4.28 -3.51
N ILE A 126 19.10 3.37 -4.00
CA ILE A 126 18.64 2.24 -3.19
C ILE A 126 19.83 1.35 -2.77
N LYS A 127 19.84 0.98 -1.49
CA LYS A 127 20.82 0.06 -0.88
C LYS A 127 20.06 -0.96 0.00
N PRO A 128 19.43 -1.97 -0.63
CA PRO A 128 18.68 -2.97 0.13
C PRO A 128 19.61 -3.73 1.07
N GLN A 129 19.11 -4.08 2.26
CA GLN A 129 19.75 -5.10 3.09
C GLN A 129 19.43 -6.50 2.51
N LYS A 130 19.56 -7.56 3.32
CA LYS A 130 19.19 -8.89 2.88
C LYS A 130 17.69 -8.95 2.59
N ILE A 131 17.32 -9.15 1.32
CA ILE A 131 15.92 -9.29 0.91
C ILE A 131 15.39 -10.65 1.35
N VAL A 132 14.39 -10.64 2.22
CA VAL A 132 13.72 -11.83 2.74
C VAL A 132 12.54 -12.21 1.85
N ALA A 133 11.71 -11.23 1.49
CA ALA A 133 10.54 -11.43 0.65
C ALA A 133 10.17 -10.16 -0.12
N VAL A 134 9.53 -10.34 -1.28
CA VAL A 134 9.03 -9.27 -2.16
C VAL A 134 7.57 -9.55 -2.47
N GLU A 135 6.70 -8.54 -2.30
CA GLU A 135 5.23 -8.64 -2.40
C GLU A 135 4.68 -9.79 -1.55
N PHE A 136 5.01 -9.79 -0.26
CA PHE A 136 4.66 -10.89 0.64
C PHE A 136 3.24 -10.73 1.20
N PRO A 137 2.32 -11.67 0.92
CA PRO A 137 0.96 -11.60 1.45
C PRO A 137 0.92 -11.91 2.96
N PHE A 138 0.06 -11.20 3.70
CA PHE A 138 -0.28 -11.55 5.08
C PHE A 138 -1.79 -11.66 5.27
N SER A 139 -2.18 -12.50 6.23
CA SER A 139 -3.57 -12.66 6.68
C SER A 139 -3.56 -12.96 8.17
N VAL A 140 -3.97 -11.97 8.97
CA VAL A 140 -3.89 -12.03 10.43
C VAL A 140 -5.25 -11.79 11.06
N LYS A 141 -5.48 -12.44 12.21
CA LYS A 141 -6.71 -12.25 12.98
C LYS A 141 -6.70 -10.91 13.71
N VAL A 142 -7.88 -10.36 13.95
CA VAL A 142 -8.10 -9.13 14.71
C VAL A 142 -9.06 -9.45 15.86
N PRO A 143 -8.76 -9.11 17.12
CA PRO A 143 -9.67 -9.35 18.24
C PRO A 143 -11.02 -8.66 18.04
N ASP A 144 -12.11 -9.35 18.37
CA ASP A 144 -13.45 -8.77 18.47
C ASP A 144 -13.67 -8.23 19.90
N ILE A 145 -13.48 -6.93 20.05
CA ILE A 145 -13.56 -6.26 21.35
C ILE A 145 -14.95 -5.69 21.65
N ILE A 146 -15.85 -5.68 20.65
CA ILE A 146 -17.21 -5.12 20.80
C ILE A 146 -18.18 -6.22 21.23
N ASN A 147 -18.10 -7.40 20.61
CA ASN A 147 -18.99 -8.53 20.91
C ASN A 147 -18.37 -9.53 21.90
N GLY A 148 -17.08 -9.38 22.24
CA GLY A 148 -16.43 -10.04 23.37
C GLY A 148 -16.06 -11.51 23.19
N ASN A 149 -16.00 -12.03 21.96
CA ASN A 149 -15.93 -13.47 21.66
C ASN A 149 -14.71 -13.90 20.82
N GLY A 150 -13.51 -13.44 21.18
CA GLY A 150 -12.27 -13.89 20.56
C GLY A 150 -11.83 -13.01 19.39
N ASP A 151 -11.78 -13.56 18.18
CA ASP A 151 -11.35 -12.84 16.97
C ASP A 151 -12.56 -12.50 16.10
N LEU A 152 -12.49 -11.38 15.37
CA LEU A 152 -13.42 -11.02 14.33
C LEU A 152 -13.54 -12.15 13.28
N PRO A 153 -14.73 -12.36 12.69
CA PRO A 153 -14.94 -13.40 11.69
C PRO A 153 -14.21 -13.12 10.36
N ILE A 154 -13.69 -11.91 10.18
CA ILE A 154 -12.88 -11.50 9.04
C ILE A 154 -11.43 -11.24 9.47
N LYS A 155 -10.50 -11.46 8.55
CA LYS A 155 -9.07 -11.23 8.78
C LYS A 155 -8.62 -9.90 8.19
N LEU A 156 -7.59 -9.31 8.81
CA LEU A 156 -6.84 -8.22 8.22
C LEU A 156 -5.82 -8.80 7.23
N GLU A 157 -5.92 -8.39 5.98
CA GLU A 157 -5.11 -8.89 4.87
C GLU A 157 -4.46 -7.76 4.09
N GLY A 158 -3.29 -8.06 3.54
CA GLY A 158 -2.53 -7.13 2.72
C GLY A 158 -1.26 -7.78 2.18
N TYR A 159 -0.40 -6.94 1.64
CA TYR A 159 0.91 -7.31 1.13
C TYR A 159 1.94 -6.37 1.77
N PHE A 160 3.09 -6.92 2.12
CA PHE A 160 4.29 -6.12 2.35
C PHE A 160 5.01 -5.99 1.02
N ASP A 161 5.26 -4.77 0.55
CA ASP A 161 6.01 -4.54 -0.70
C ASP A 161 7.38 -5.25 -0.65
N LEU A 162 8.11 -5.05 0.45
CA LEU A 162 9.42 -5.65 0.67
C LEU A 162 9.63 -5.96 2.16
N ILE A 163 10.23 -7.11 2.45
CA ILE A 163 10.74 -7.48 3.77
C ILE A 163 12.25 -7.64 3.66
N GLU A 164 12.98 -6.85 4.45
CA GLU A 164 14.42 -6.94 4.60
C GLU A 164 14.80 -7.50 5.97
N SER A 165 16.00 -8.04 6.11
CA SER A 165 16.62 -8.32 7.41
C SER A 165 18.04 -7.76 7.47
N ASP A 166 18.45 -7.29 8.66
CA ASP A 166 19.84 -6.92 8.92
C ASP A 166 20.72 -8.15 9.23
N SER A 167 21.99 -7.92 9.55
CA SER A 167 22.97 -8.96 9.93
C SER A 167 22.63 -9.69 11.22
N ASP A 168 21.90 -9.03 12.13
CA ASP A 168 21.49 -9.56 13.42
C ASP A 168 20.15 -10.32 13.33
N GLY A 169 19.55 -10.34 12.13
CA GLY A 169 18.32 -11.05 11.82
C GLY A 169 17.05 -10.27 12.16
N ALA A 170 17.14 -8.97 12.50
CA ALA A 170 15.96 -8.13 12.71
C ALA A 170 15.31 -7.77 11.39
N TYR A 171 13.97 -7.82 11.35
CA TYR A 171 13.19 -7.57 10.14
C TYR A 171 12.72 -6.12 10.04
N ALA A 172 12.73 -5.60 8.82
CA ALA A 172 12.10 -4.35 8.44
C ALA A 172 11.09 -4.57 7.31
N VAL A 173 9.91 -3.99 7.44
CA VAL A 173 8.97 -3.83 6.34
C VAL A 173 9.33 -2.54 5.61
N VAL A 174 9.51 -2.62 4.30
CA VAL A 174 9.82 -1.47 3.45
C VAL A 174 8.63 -1.26 2.52
N GLU A 175 8.07 -0.05 2.55
CA GLU A 175 6.94 0.37 1.71
C GLU A 175 7.39 1.46 0.76
N LEU A 176 7.23 1.23 -0.55
CA LEU A 176 7.55 2.23 -1.56
C LEU A 176 6.34 3.17 -1.72
N LYS A 177 6.59 4.47 -1.86
CA LYS A 177 5.54 5.47 -2.17
C LYS A 177 6.04 6.48 -3.18
N THR A 178 5.19 6.79 -4.16
CA THR A 178 5.35 8.02 -4.94
C THR A 178 4.51 9.13 -4.31
N SER A 179 5.09 10.30 -4.03
CA SER A 179 4.38 11.38 -3.35
C SER A 179 4.71 12.75 -3.93
N ALA A 180 3.72 13.63 -4.04
CA ALA A 180 3.96 15.04 -4.41
C ALA A 180 4.47 15.89 -3.23
N GLN A 181 4.44 15.34 -2.02
CA GLN A 181 4.78 16.05 -0.78
C GLN A 181 5.60 15.16 0.15
N ARG A 182 6.49 15.80 0.91
CA ARG A 182 7.21 15.17 2.03
C ARG A 182 6.24 14.70 3.10
N PHE A 183 6.63 13.66 3.83
CA PHE A 183 5.82 13.17 4.93
C PHE A 183 6.11 14.04 6.16
N SER A 184 5.06 14.56 6.79
CA SER A 184 5.21 15.29 8.06
C SER A 184 5.43 14.30 9.21
N SER A 185 6.06 14.78 10.29
CA SER A 185 6.19 14.01 11.53
C SER A 185 4.82 13.53 12.04
N LEU A 186 3.82 14.42 12.03
CA LEU A 186 2.46 14.09 12.45
C LEU A 186 1.83 12.98 11.60
N ARG A 187 2.04 13.01 10.27
CA ARG A 187 1.58 11.92 9.39
C ARG A 187 2.21 10.60 9.81
N LEU A 188 3.53 10.57 10.00
CA LEU A 188 4.28 9.36 10.34
C LEU A 188 3.92 8.81 11.72
N GLU A 189 3.62 9.68 12.68
CA GLU A 189 3.22 9.31 14.04
C GLU A 189 1.89 8.55 14.06
N TYR A 190 0.90 8.99 13.28
CA TYR A 190 -0.45 8.41 13.25
C TYR A 190 -0.73 7.56 12.00
N ASP A 191 0.32 7.16 11.27
CA ASP A 191 0.14 6.39 10.03
C ASP A 191 -0.36 4.97 10.31
N ASN A 192 -1.61 4.72 9.90
CA ASN A 192 -2.31 3.44 10.10
C ASN A 192 -1.80 2.32 9.19
N GLN A 193 -1.11 2.62 8.08
CA GLN A 193 -0.53 1.58 7.21
C GLN A 193 0.64 0.91 7.92
N ALA A 194 1.57 1.71 8.45
CA ALA A 194 2.68 1.23 9.25
C ALA A 194 2.21 0.50 10.51
N THR A 195 1.15 1.00 11.16
CA THR A 195 0.53 0.28 12.30
C THR A 195 -0.04 -1.07 11.88
N SER A 196 -0.69 -1.15 10.72
CA SER A 196 -1.23 -2.41 10.18
C SER A 196 -0.12 -3.41 9.86
N TYR A 197 0.99 -2.95 9.28
CA TYR A 197 2.14 -3.79 8.98
C TYR A 197 2.85 -4.30 10.23
N SER A 198 3.14 -3.42 11.17
CA SER A 198 3.74 -3.80 12.46
C SER A 198 2.85 -4.79 13.22
N TYR A 199 1.53 -4.56 13.23
CA TYR A 199 0.56 -5.47 13.81
C TYR A 199 0.60 -6.86 13.15
N ALA A 200 0.62 -6.91 11.82
CA ALA A 200 0.68 -8.17 11.08
C ALA A 200 1.97 -8.94 11.38
N MET A 201 3.12 -8.26 11.39
CA MET A 201 4.43 -8.87 11.73
C MET A 201 4.47 -9.43 13.15
N SER A 202 3.84 -8.72 14.11
CA SER A 202 3.66 -9.20 15.48
C SER A 202 2.78 -10.46 15.54
N LYS A 203 1.61 -10.44 14.88
CA LYS A 203 0.68 -11.60 14.86
C LYS A 203 1.26 -12.82 14.14
N MET A 204 2.10 -12.62 13.14
CA MET A 204 2.83 -13.69 12.46
C MET A 204 4.01 -14.23 13.27
N LYS A 205 4.33 -13.61 14.42
CA LYS A 205 5.48 -13.96 15.29
C LYS A 205 6.82 -13.86 14.56
N VAL A 206 6.94 -12.88 13.66
CA VAL A 206 8.16 -12.61 12.88
C VAL A 206 8.98 -11.47 13.50
N ALA A 207 8.35 -10.55 14.23
CA ALA A 207 9.05 -9.48 14.92
C ALA A 207 10.04 -10.05 15.95
N THR A 208 11.31 -9.67 15.86
CA THR A 208 12.43 -10.21 16.64
C THR A 208 12.48 -9.75 18.09
N SER A 209 11.70 -8.72 18.44
CA SER A 209 11.43 -8.35 19.83
C SER A 209 9.97 -7.91 19.98
N GLU A 210 9.50 -7.82 21.23
CA GLU A 210 8.16 -7.34 21.58
C GLU A 210 7.83 -5.93 21.03
N ASN A 211 8.83 -5.18 20.52
CA ASN A 211 8.70 -3.81 20.03
C ASN A 211 9.27 -3.52 18.62
N SER A 212 9.78 -4.51 17.85
CA SER A 212 10.73 -4.17 16.76
C SER A 212 10.40 -4.73 15.37
N CYS A 213 9.20 -4.47 14.85
CA CYS A 213 9.11 -4.35 13.40
C CYS A 213 9.34 -2.89 13.02
N LEU A 214 10.51 -2.60 12.45
CA LEU A 214 10.76 -1.33 11.79
C LEU A 214 9.93 -1.27 10.51
N VAL A 215 9.22 -0.16 10.30
CA VAL A 215 8.61 0.13 9.01
C VAL A 215 9.36 1.30 8.38
N ARG A 216 9.93 1.08 7.20
CA ARG A 216 10.62 2.09 6.40
C ARG A 216 9.71 2.49 5.24
N TYR A 217 9.45 3.78 5.10
CA TYR A 217 8.89 4.34 3.88
C TYR A 217 10.01 4.80 2.98
N ASP A 218 10.04 4.24 1.78
CA ASP A 218 10.89 4.66 0.67
C ASP A 218 10.06 5.59 -0.21
N VAL A 219 10.28 6.90 -0.12
CA VAL A 219 9.41 7.91 -0.74
C VAL A 219 10.09 8.57 -1.93
N LEU A 220 9.61 8.26 -3.12
CA LEU A 220 9.95 8.93 -4.38
C LEU A 220 9.14 10.21 -4.52
N LEU A 221 9.78 11.36 -4.29
CA LEU A 221 9.15 12.67 -4.33
C LEU A 221 9.03 13.19 -5.77
N ARG A 222 7.78 13.44 -6.18
CA ARG A 222 7.37 13.98 -7.49
C ARG A 222 7.43 15.51 -7.52
N THR A 223 8.49 16.08 -6.99
CA THR A 223 8.73 17.54 -6.98
C THR A 223 9.57 17.97 -8.20
N LYS A 224 9.61 19.29 -8.49
CA LYS A 224 10.43 19.83 -9.60
C LYS A 224 11.89 19.35 -9.60
N LYS A 225 12.44 19.12 -8.41
CA LYS A 225 13.66 18.34 -8.20
C LYS A 225 13.25 17.05 -7.52
N PRO A 226 13.26 15.90 -8.23
CA PRO A 226 12.96 14.63 -7.61
C PRO A 226 13.93 14.31 -6.47
N ALA A 227 13.45 13.59 -5.47
CA ALA A 227 14.26 13.16 -4.33
C ALA A 227 13.76 11.80 -3.84
N PHE A 228 14.66 11.00 -3.28
CA PHE A 228 14.34 9.73 -2.67
C PHE A 228 14.62 9.82 -1.17
N GLU A 229 13.55 9.80 -0.36
CA GLU A 229 13.64 10.02 1.07
C GLU A 229 13.17 8.79 1.84
N HIS A 230 13.92 8.45 2.90
CA HIS A 230 13.62 7.32 3.77
C HIS A 230 13.06 7.83 5.11
N TYR A 231 11.90 7.33 5.49
CA TYR A 231 11.29 7.61 6.80
C TYR A 231 11.15 6.33 7.58
N PHE A 232 11.52 6.37 8.86
CA PHE A 232 11.55 5.20 9.72
C PHE A 232 10.54 5.36 10.85
N VAL A 233 9.70 4.35 11.05
CA VAL A 233 8.71 4.35 12.12
C VAL A 233 8.67 3.00 12.82
N THR A 234 8.47 3.05 14.13
CA THR A 234 8.18 1.89 14.97
C THR A 234 6.79 2.03 15.56
N ARG A 235 6.26 0.92 16.07
CA ARG A 235 4.93 0.86 16.69
C ARG A 235 4.98 0.04 17.95
N THR A 236 4.29 0.54 18.95
CA THR A 236 4.11 -0.06 20.26
C THR A 236 2.86 -0.93 20.29
N LYS A 237 2.72 -1.72 21.36
CA LYS A 237 1.48 -2.44 21.65
C LYS A 237 0.26 -1.51 21.75
N ALA A 238 0.43 -0.31 22.32
CA ALA A 238 -0.66 0.66 22.42
C ALA A 238 -1.13 1.15 21.03
N ASP A 239 -0.23 1.27 20.06
CA ASP A 239 -0.59 1.59 18.67
C ASP A 239 -1.42 0.47 18.04
N HIS A 240 -1.04 -0.77 18.30
CA HIS A 240 -1.78 -1.94 17.85
C HIS A 240 -3.18 -1.99 18.47
N GLU A 241 -3.30 -1.70 19.77
CA GLU A 241 -4.60 -1.63 20.46
C GLU A 241 -5.49 -0.54 19.84
N ARG A 242 -4.96 0.66 19.58
CA ARG A 242 -5.69 1.74 18.88
C ARG A 242 -6.17 1.31 17.49
N LEU A 243 -5.34 0.60 16.73
CA LEU A 243 -5.72 0.04 15.44
C LEU A 243 -6.85 -1.00 15.57
N VAL A 244 -6.76 -1.92 16.53
CA VAL A 244 -7.80 -2.94 16.78
C VAL A 244 -9.14 -2.27 17.12
N HIS A 245 -9.13 -1.26 18.00
CA HIS A 245 -10.31 -0.46 18.31
C HIS A 245 -10.90 0.19 17.06
N LEU A 246 -10.05 0.86 16.26
CA LEU A 246 -10.47 1.55 15.05
C LEU A 246 -11.10 0.59 14.02
N ILE A 247 -10.49 -0.58 13.81
CA ILE A 247 -11.01 -1.59 12.89
C ILE A 247 -12.39 -2.08 13.37
N ASN A 248 -12.54 -2.38 14.66
CA ASN A 248 -13.81 -2.86 15.21
C ASN A 248 -14.93 -1.82 15.02
N GLU A 249 -14.68 -0.55 15.33
CA GLU A 249 -15.68 0.53 15.15
C GLU A 249 -16.04 0.76 13.68
N VAL A 250 -15.05 0.72 12.78
CA VAL A 250 -15.29 0.86 11.33
C VAL A 250 -16.12 -0.31 10.81
N LEU A 251 -15.81 -1.55 11.20
CA LEU A 251 -16.57 -2.72 10.78
C LEU A 251 -18.00 -2.69 11.33
N ARG A 252 -18.19 -2.31 12.59
CA ARG A 252 -19.52 -2.10 13.16
C ARG A 252 -20.31 -1.04 12.39
N ALA A 253 -19.68 0.07 12.01
CA ALA A 253 -20.32 1.10 11.19
C ALA A 253 -20.72 0.56 9.81
N ILE A 254 -19.86 -0.24 9.17
CA ILE A 254 -20.14 -0.90 7.89
C ILE A 254 -21.32 -1.87 8.01
N GLU A 255 -21.35 -2.72 9.05
CA GLU A 255 -22.43 -3.66 9.32
C GLU A 255 -23.78 -2.94 9.51
N ASN A 256 -23.76 -1.80 10.19
CA ASN A 256 -24.94 -0.95 10.40
C ASN A 256 -25.25 -0.02 9.20
N ARG A 257 -24.54 -0.18 8.07
CA ARG A 257 -24.69 0.61 6.84
C ARG A 257 -24.55 2.13 7.06
N ILE A 258 -23.70 2.54 7.99
CA ILE A 258 -23.42 3.94 8.28
C ILE A 258 -22.45 4.47 7.21
N PHE A 259 -23.02 4.94 6.10
CA PHE A 259 -22.28 5.44 4.94
C PHE A 259 -22.57 6.92 4.68
N TYR A 260 -22.24 7.77 5.66
CA TYR A 260 -22.41 9.21 5.47
C TYR A 260 -21.45 9.76 4.39
N ARG A 261 -21.89 10.83 3.72
CA ARG A 261 -21.06 11.59 2.79
C ARG A 261 -20.11 12.50 3.57
N GLN A 262 -18.83 12.43 3.26
CA GLN A 262 -17.84 13.42 3.68
C GLN A 262 -17.52 14.30 2.48
N THR A 263 -18.09 15.51 2.45
CA THR A 263 -17.85 16.49 1.40
C THR A 263 -16.63 17.33 1.74
N GLY A 264 -15.67 17.43 0.82
CA GLY A 264 -14.40 18.11 1.06
C GLY A 264 -13.39 17.88 -0.07
N TRP A 265 -12.11 18.04 0.25
CA TRP A 265 -11.02 17.92 -0.72
C TRP A 265 -10.99 16.55 -1.43
N GLN A 266 -11.38 15.47 -0.73
CA GLN A 266 -11.47 14.11 -1.26
C GLN A 266 -12.48 13.95 -2.41
N CYS A 267 -13.40 14.91 -2.61
CA CYS A 267 -14.38 14.87 -3.70
C CYS A 267 -13.80 15.28 -5.06
N GLY A 268 -12.63 15.95 -5.10
CA GLY A 268 -12.02 16.46 -6.34
C GLY A 268 -11.75 15.35 -7.36
N ASP A 269 -11.06 14.30 -6.90
CA ASP A 269 -10.64 13.15 -7.72
C ASP A 269 -11.40 11.86 -7.36
N CYS A 270 -12.63 11.99 -6.80
CA CYS A 270 -13.43 10.83 -6.43
C CYS A 270 -14.03 10.15 -7.67
N GLN A 271 -13.79 8.84 -7.79
CA GLN A 271 -14.22 8.01 -8.93
C GLN A 271 -15.75 7.82 -9.04
N PHE A 272 -16.51 8.24 -8.02
CA PHE A 272 -17.96 8.05 -7.91
C PHE A 272 -18.71 9.38 -7.73
N LYS A 273 -18.11 10.49 -8.15
CA LYS A 273 -18.60 11.82 -7.81
C LYS A 273 -20.01 12.03 -8.34
N LYS A 274 -20.31 11.69 -9.61
CA LYS A 274 -21.63 11.87 -10.20
C LYS A 274 -22.66 10.98 -9.49
N ALA A 275 -22.38 9.69 -9.32
CA ALA A 275 -23.24 8.72 -8.65
C ALA A 275 -23.49 9.06 -7.17
N CYS A 276 -22.54 9.72 -6.50
CA CYS A 276 -22.67 10.14 -5.11
C CYS A 276 -23.62 11.35 -4.93
N PHE A 277 -23.74 12.21 -5.95
CA PHE A 277 -24.56 13.44 -5.93
C PHE A 277 -25.83 13.37 -6.77
N SER A 278 -26.03 12.28 -7.53
CA SER A 278 -27.29 11.98 -8.21
C SER A 278 -28.41 11.60 -7.24
#